data_AF-A0A9E3RTD3-F1
#
_entry.id   AF-A0A9E3RTD3-F1
#
_cell.length_a   1.000
_cell.length_b   1.000
_cell.length_c   1.000
_cell.angle_alpha   90.00
_cell.angle_beta   90.00
_cell.angle_gamma   90.00
#
_symmetry.space_group_name_H-M   'P 1'
#
loop_
_entity.id
_entity.type
_entity.pdbx_description
1 polymer ?
#
loop_
_entity_poly.entity_id
_entity_poly.type
_entity_poly.pdbx_seq_one_letter_code
_entity_poly.pdbx_strand_id
1 'polypeptide(L)' 'KVASFVAPGGRVLIVARGRDAHEPEGSIPWPLTREELQLCTLEGLVEESFEDYVEEIDPPVRRFRVVYARTR' A
#
# COMPACT_ATOMS: atom_id res chain seq x y z
N LYS A 1 -2.14 8.00 12.23
CA LYS A 1 -2.21 7.10 11.04
C LYS A 1 -1.55 7.85 9.88
N VAL A 2 -1.01 7.19 8.84
CA VAL A 2 -0.30 7.90 7.74
C VAL A 2 -1.12 9.07 7.15
N ALA A 3 -2.43 8.89 6.98
CA ALA A 3 -3.33 9.93 6.44
C ALA A 3 -3.28 11.27 7.20
N SER A 4 -3.09 11.27 8.53
CA SER A 4 -3.04 12.50 9.32
C SER A 4 -1.80 13.36 9.07
N PHE A 5 -0.78 12.79 8.42
CA PHE A 5 0.46 13.49 8.06
C PHE A 5 0.46 13.99 6.61
N VAL A 6 -0.59 13.70 5.84
CA VAL A 6 -0.75 14.22 4.48
C VAL A 6 -1.50 15.54 4.56
N ALA A 7 -0.87 16.64 4.14
CA ALA A 7 -1.53 17.95 4.07
C ALA A 7 -2.68 17.94 3.05
N PRO A 8 -3.70 18.80 3.17
CA PRO A 8 -4.72 18.97 2.13
C PRO A 8 -4.09 19.23 0.76
N GLY A 9 -4.55 18.51 -0.27
CA GLY A 9 -3.94 18.52 -1.61
C GLY A 9 -2.60 17.76 -1.73
N GLY A 10 -2.12 17.14 -0.66
CA GLY A 10 -0.89 16.33 -0.63
C GLY A 10 -1.09 14.90 -1.11
N ARG A 11 0.02 14.20 -1.34
CA ARG A 11 0.05 12.79 -1.75
C ARG A 11 0.97 11.97 -0.87
N VAL A 12 0.70 10.67 -0.79
CA VAL A 12 1.58 9.66 -0.19
C VAL A 12 1.73 8.49 -1.15
N LEU A 13 2.97 8.01 -1.28
CA LEU A 13 3.31 6.79 -2.00
C LEU A 13 3.64 5.71 -0.96
N ILE A 14 2.95 4.57 -1.03
CA ILE A 14 3.24 3.40 -0.22
C ILE A 14 3.79 2.31 -1.14
N VAL A 15 4.95 1.76 -0.79
CA VAL A 15 5.54 0.59 -1.45
C VAL A 15 5.77 -0.48 -0.39
N ALA A 16 5.13 -1.63 -0.54
CA ALA A 16 5.19 -2.73 0.41
C ALA A 16 5.34 -4.07 -0.32
N ARG A 17 5.71 -5.12 0.41
CA ARG A 17 5.51 -6.49 -0.07
C ARG A 17 4.01 -6.78 -0.08
N GLY A 18 3.52 -7.46 -1.12
CA GLY A 18 2.11 -7.81 -1.26
C GLY A 18 1.85 -9.27 -0.95
N ARG A 19 0.71 -9.56 -0.32
CA ARG A 19 0.14 -10.91 -0.21
C ARG A 19 -1.38 -10.85 -0.40
N ASP A 20 -1.98 -11.98 -0.75
CA ASP A 20 -3.42 -12.14 -0.73
C ASP A 20 -3.91 -12.43 0.71
N ALA A 21 -5.17 -12.13 1.00
CA ALA A 21 -5.72 -12.27 2.35
C ALA A 21 -5.70 -13.70 2.90
N HIS A 22 -5.73 -14.70 2.01
CA HIS A 22 -5.71 -16.13 2.36
C HIS A 22 -4.29 -16.68 2.53
N GLU A 23 -3.27 -15.93 2.09
CA GLU A 23 -1.88 -16.33 2.26
C GLU A 23 -1.43 -16.06 3.71
N PRO A 24 -0.52 -16.89 4.25
CA PRO A 24 0.08 -16.63 5.55
C PRO A 24 0.68 -15.21 5.62
N GLU A 25 0.70 -14.62 6.81
CA GLU A 25 1.27 -13.29 7.05
C GLU A 25 2.76 -13.18 6.68
N GLY A 26 3.44 -14.32 6.50
CA GLY A 26 4.83 -14.37 6.08
C GLY A 26 5.78 -14.01 7.22
N SER A 27 6.89 -13.36 6.85
CA SER A 27 7.95 -12.98 7.77
C SER A 27 8.34 -11.51 7.55
N ILE A 28 9.09 -10.95 8.51
CA ILE A 28 9.50 -9.56 8.47
C ILE A 28 10.34 -9.22 7.20
N PRO A 29 10.10 -8.07 6.55
CA PRO A 29 8.93 -7.20 6.68
C PRO A 29 7.65 -7.90 6.21
N TRP A 30 6.63 -7.91 7.07
CA TRP A 30 5.33 -8.55 6.83
C TRP A 30 4.67 -7.98 5.57
N PRO A 31 4.34 -8.82 4.57
CA PRO A 31 3.58 -8.41 3.41
C PRO A 31 2.17 -7.95 3.79
N LEU A 32 1.73 -6.88 3.14
CA LEU A 32 0.40 -6.31 3.33
C LEU A 32 -0.60 -6.93 2.37
N THR A 33 -1.86 -6.99 2.78
CA THR A 33 -2.98 -7.29 1.90
C THR A 33 -3.54 -6.02 1.23
N ARG A 34 -4.39 -6.21 0.22
CA ARG A 34 -5.11 -5.10 -0.40
C ARG A 34 -6.07 -4.43 0.58
N GLU A 35 -6.70 -5.19 1.46
CA GLU A 35 -7.64 -4.70 2.48
C GLU A 35 -6.94 -3.82 3.53
N GLU A 36 -5.72 -4.19 3.93
CA GLU A 36 -4.92 -3.36 4.83
C GLU A 36 -4.56 -2.01 4.21
N LEU A 37 -4.28 -1.98 2.90
CA LEU A 37 -4.03 -0.74 2.17
C LEU A 37 -5.31 0.11 2.06
N GLN A 38 -6.48 -0.50 1.87
CA GLN A 38 -7.78 0.19 1.81
C GLN A 38 -8.13 0.95 3.10
N LEU A 39 -7.49 0.65 4.23
CA LEU A 39 -7.61 1.45 5.45
C LEU A 39 -7.26 2.93 5.19
N CYS A 40 -6.33 3.22 4.26
CA CYS A 40 -6.01 4.60 3.88
C CYS A 40 -7.22 5.35 3.34
N THR A 41 -8.09 4.66 2.59
CA THR A 41 -9.33 5.24 2.06
C THR A 41 -10.37 5.47 3.15
N LEU A 42 -10.45 4.56 4.13
CA LEU A 42 -11.31 4.76 5.30
C LEU A 42 -10.87 5.95 6.16
N GLU A 43 -9.58 6.32 6.11
CA GLU A 43 -9.05 7.52 6.76
C GLU A 43 -9.14 8.81 5.92
N GLY A 44 -9.90 8.79 4.82
CA GLY A 44 -10.19 9.98 4.01
C GLY A 44 -9.15 10.31 2.95
N LEU A 45 -8.25 9.37 2.61
CA LEU A 45 -7.45 9.49 1.39
C LEU A 45 -8.19 8.89 0.19
N VAL A 46 -7.87 9.36 -1.00
CA VAL A 46 -8.39 8.83 -2.27
C VAL A 46 -7.27 8.04 -2.94
N GLU A 47 -7.52 6.78 -3.30
CA GLU A 47 -6.57 5.99 -4.09
C GLU A 47 -6.52 6.58 -5.51
N GLU A 48 -5.34 7.05 -5.94
CA GLU A 48 -5.11 7.55 -7.31
C GLU A 48 -4.59 6.44 -8.23
N SER A 49 -3.75 5.54 -7.71
CA SER A 49 -3.24 4.40 -8.47
C SER A 49 -2.85 3.24 -7.56
N PHE A 50 -2.97 2.03 -8.10
CA PHE A 50 -2.49 0.78 -7.50
C PHE A 50 -1.78 -0.06 -8.56
N GLU A 51 -0.58 -0.52 -8.24
CA GLU A 51 0.22 -1.43 -9.03
C GLU A 51 0.57 -2.67 -8.18
N ASP A 52 0.40 -3.85 -8.77
CA ASP A 52 0.81 -5.14 -8.22
C ASP A 52 1.76 -5.79 -9.23
N TYR A 53 3.02 -5.93 -8.85
CA TYR A 53 4.06 -6.42 -9.74
C TYR A 53 5.06 -7.30 -9.00
N VAL A 54 5.76 -8.16 -9.73
CA VAL A 54 6.87 -8.94 -9.19
C VAL A 54 8.15 -8.19 -9.50
N GLU A 55 8.90 -7.85 -8.46
CA GLU A 55 10.25 -7.33 -8.58
C GLU A 55 11.20 -8.51 -8.83
N GLU A 56 11.89 -8.48 -9.98
CA GLU A 56 12.81 -9.52 -10.45
C GLU A 56 14.17 -9.43 -9.73
N ILE A 57 14.14 -9.61 -8.42
CA ILE A 57 15.31 -9.86 -7.57
C ILE A 57 15.38 -11.34 -7.19
N ASP A 58 16.48 -11.78 -6.55
CA ASP A 58 16.64 -13.16 -6.09
C ASP A 58 16.62 -13.23 -4.54
N PRO A 59 15.57 -13.81 -3.91
CA PRO A 59 14.36 -14.37 -4.52
C PRO A 59 13.37 -13.27 -4.98
N PRO A 60 12.47 -13.56 -5.94
CA PRO A 60 11.53 -12.57 -6.47
C PRO A 60 10.55 -12.10 -5.39
N VAL A 61 10.17 -10.83 -5.45
CA VAL A 61 9.31 -10.20 -4.43
C VAL A 61 8.08 -9.56 -5.07
N ARG A 62 6.89 -10.03 -4.71
CA ARG A 62 5.64 -9.35 -5.07
C ARG A 62 5.53 -8.02 -4.32
N ARG A 63 5.30 -6.93 -5.04
CA ARG A 63 5.22 -5.56 -4.54
C ARG A 63 3.84 -4.99 -4.81
N PHE A 64 3.30 -4.33 -3.79
CA PHE A 64 2.20 -3.38 -3.95
C PHE A 64 2.77 -1.96 -3.94
N ARG A 65 2.39 -1.16 -4.93
CA ARG A 65 2.73 0.25 -5.04
C ARG A 65 1.46 1.06 -5.20
N VAL A 66 1.18 1.94 -4.24
CA VAL A 66 -0.09 2.66 -4.17
C VAL A 66 0.13 4.14 -3.94
N VAL A 67 -0.53 4.97 -4.73
CA VAL A 67 -0.58 6.41 -4.54
C VAL A 67 -1.93 6.79 -3.96
N TYR A 68 -1.90 7.52 -2.85
CA TYR A 68 -3.08 8.12 -2.25
C TYR A 68 -2.95 9.65 -2.24
N ALA A 69 -4.06 10.35 -2.48
CA ALA A 69 -4.16 11.79 -2.37
C ALA A 69 -5.11 12.20 -1.25
N ARG A 70 -4.81 13.32 -0.58
CA ARG A 70 -5.77 14.01 0.27
C ARG A 70 -6.43 15.13 -0.52
N THR A 71 -7.76 15.17 -0.53
CA THR A 71 -8.49 16.29 -1.15
C THR A 71 -8.12 17.62 -0.49
N ARG A 72 -8.32 18.72 -1.22
CA ARG A 72 -8.13 20.08 -0.68
C ARG A 72 -9.19 20.42 0.34
#